data_AF-A0A838WV67-F1
#
_entry.id   AF-A0A838WV67-F1
#
_cell.length_a   1.000
_cell.length_b   1.000
_cell.length_c   1.000
_cell.angle_alpha   90.00
_cell.angle_beta   90.00
_cell.angle_gamma   90.00
#
_symmetry.space_group_name_H-M   'P 1'
#
loop_
_entity.id
_entity.type
_entity.pdbx_description
1 polymer ?
#
loop_
_entity_poly.entity_id
_entity_poly.type
_entity_poly.pdbx_seq_one_letter_code
_entity_poly.pdbx_strand_id
1 'polypeptide(L)'
;MVRLNSKEKSSKQIEEIAREITVRISSGGSKQEFIGSGTIIRDNSGKGYKYRVITNSHVLRGGDGPYNIHTRDGKVYKAKVWLF
;
A
#
# COMPACT_ATOMS: atom_id res chain seq x y z
N MET A 1 23.03 -24.44 23.90
CA MET A 1 23.10 -24.62 22.43
C MET A 1 21.70 -24.40 21.87
N VAL A 2 21.40 -23.20 21.37
CA VAL A 2 20.08 -22.88 20.80
C VAL A 2 20.11 -23.22 19.32
N ARG A 3 19.31 -24.21 18.90
CA ARG A 3 19.08 -24.50 17.49
C ARG A 3 18.11 -23.47 16.93
N LEU A 4 18.61 -22.48 16.19
CA LEU A 4 17.79 -21.58 15.37
C LEU A 4 17.38 -22.33 14.10
N ASN A 5 16.19 -22.91 14.10
CA ASN A 5 15.57 -23.47 12.91
C ASN A 5 14.60 -22.44 12.31
N SER A 6 15.04 -21.71 11.29
CA SER A 6 14.19 -21.04 10.29
C SER A 6 15.12 -20.39 9.25
N LYS A 7 14.97 -20.73 7.96
CA LYS A 7 15.69 -20.05 6.86
C LYS A 7 15.30 -18.56 6.86
N GLU A 8 16.12 -17.70 7.43
CA GLU A 8 15.95 -16.27 7.29
C GLU A 8 15.92 -15.89 5.81
N LYS A 9 14.98 -15.02 5.44
CA LYS A 9 14.89 -14.53 4.07
C LYS A 9 16.10 -13.64 3.80
N SER A 10 16.70 -13.79 2.62
CA SER A 10 17.71 -12.82 2.19
C SER A 10 17.07 -11.44 2.00
N SER A 11 17.88 -10.39 2.07
CA SER A 11 17.41 -9.02 1.82
C SER A 11 16.66 -8.88 0.50
N LYS A 12 17.11 -9.60 -0.55
CA LYS A 12 16.43 -9.64 -1.85
C LYS A 12 15.03 -10.26 -1.77
N GLN A 13 14.87 -11.35 -1.03
CA GLN A 13 13.56 -11.97 -0.84
C GLN A 13 12.61 -11.08 -0.03
N ILE A 14 13.15 -10.33 0.95
CA ILE A 14 12.38 -9.34 1.71
C ILE A 14 11.93 -8.20 0.80
N GLU A 15 12.84 -7.67 -0.02
CA GLU A 15 12.55 -6.61 -0.99
C GLU A 15 11.48 -7.05 -1.99
N GLU A 16 11.58 -8.27 -2.53
CA GLU A 16 10.60 -8.82 -3.48
C GLU A 16 9.19 -8.83 -2.85
N ILE A 17 9.06 -9.30 -1.61
CA ILE A 17 7.79 -9.29 -0.88
C ILE A 17 7.30 -7.87 -0.61
N ALA A 18 8.19 -6.99 -0.14
CA ALA A 18 7.84 -5.60 0.16
C ALA A 18 7.32 -4.86 -1.07
N ARG A 19 7.94 -5.10 -2.23
CA ARG A 19 7.50 -4.53 -3.52
C ARG A 19 6.14 -5.05 -3.98
N GLU A 20 5.77 -6.30 -3.68
CA GLU A 20 4.43 -6.83 -4.02
C GLU A 20 3.31 -6.12 -3.24
N ILE A 21 3.57 -5.69 -2.01
CA ILE A 21 2.57 -5.04 -1.15
C ILE A 21 2.67 -3.51 -1.11
N THR A 22 3.69 -2.93 -1.75
CA THR A 22 3.85 -1.48 -1.86
C THR A 22 3.08 -0.97 -3.07
N VAL A 23 2.34 0.12 -2.88
CA VAL A 23 1.56 0.78 -3.94
C VAL A 23 2.02 2.21 -4.14
N ARG A 24 1.85 2.71 -5.36
CA ARG A 24 1.93 4.15 -5.64
C ARG A 24 0.54 4.77 -5.48
N ILE A 25 0.47 5.94 -4.86
CA ILE A 25 -0.75 6.70 -4.63
C ILE A 25 -0.66 7.98 -5.44
N SER A 26 -1.70 8.30 -6.21
CA SER A 26 -1.82 9.59 -6.90
C SER A 26 -3.20 10.22 -6.72
N SER A 27 -3.29 11.54 -6.82
CA SER A 27 -4.59 12.24 -6.92
C SER A 27 -5.11 12.16 -8.36
N GLY A 28 -6.44 12.10 -8.52
CA GLY A 28 -7.09 12.20 -9.84
C GLY A 28 -7.35 13.63 -10.32
N GLY A 29 -6.97 14.66 -9.54
CA GLY A 29 -7.21 16.07 -9.85
C GLY A 29 -6.11 16.73 -10.70
N SER A 30 -6.48 17.81 -11.40
CA SER A 30 -5.64 18.57 -12.34
C SER A 30 -4.66 19.57 -11.69
N LYS A 31 -4.55 19.61 -10.36
CA LYS A 31 -3.58 20.45 -9.65
C LYS A 31 -2.51 19.56 -9.03
N GLN A 32 -1.34 19.56 -9.66
CA GLN A 32 -0.13 18.83 -9.27
C GLN A 32 -0.29 17.30 -9.33
N GLU A 33 0.54 16.63 -10.12
CA GLU A 33 0.72 15.17 -9.99
C GLU A 33 1.33 14.88 -8.60
N PHE A 34 0.48 14.73 -7.60
CA PHE A 34 0.89 14.25 -6.29
C PHE A 34 1.22 12.76 -6.41
N ILE A 35 2.41 12.38 -5.97
CA ILE A 35 2.89 10.98 -5.96
C ILE A 35 3.34 10.64 -4.54
N GLY A 36 2.71 9.64 -3.95
CA GLY A 36 3.12 9.04 -2.68
C GLY A 36 3.11 7.52 -2.74
N SER A 37 3.35 6.88 -1.59
CA SER A 37 3.31 5.43 -1.46
C SER A 37 2.39 4.98 -0.32
N GLY A 38 2.03 3.71 -0.36
CA GLY A 38 1.33 3.07 0.74
C GLY A 38 1.60 1.57 0.78
N THR A 39 1.09 0.92 1.82
CA THR A 39 1.23 -0.52 2.00
C THR A 39 -0.14 -1.17 2.03
N ILE A 40 -0.29 -2.25 1.26
CA ILE A 40 -1.48 -3.08 1.28
C ILE A 40 -1.50 -3.86 2.60
N ILE A 41 -2.61 -3.73 3.33
CA ILE A 41 -2.93 -4.56 4.48
C ILE A 41 -4.20 -5.34 4.20
N ARG A 42 -4.26 -6.56 4.75
CA ARG A 42 -5.46 -7.36 4.75
C ARG A 42 -6.27 -7.03 5.99
N ASP A 43 -7.51 -6.61 5.78
CA ASP A 43 -8.51 -6.45 6.82
C ASP A 43 -9.38 -7.70 6.93
N ASN A 44 -9.36 -8.30 8.12
CA ASN A 44 -10.13 -9.50 8.47
C ASN A 44 -11.35 -9.18 9.35
N SER A 45 -11.70 -7.91 9.57
CA SER A 45 -12.77 -7.50 10.49
C SER A 45 -14.20 -7.78 10.02
N GLY A 46 -14.41 -8.40 8.85
CA GLY A 46 -15.73 -8.69 8.29
C GLY A 46 -15.85 -10.08 7.65
N LYS A 47 -17.03 -10.39 7.10
CA LYS A 47 -17.23 -11.60 6.28
C LYS A 47 -16.48 -11.44 4.96
N GLY A 48 -15.34 -12.10 4.83
CA GLY A 48 -14.44 -12.03 3.68
C GLY A 48 -13.24 -11.11 3.90
N TYR A 49 -12.36 -11.04 2.90
CA TYR A 49 -11.13 -10.25 2.99
C TYR A 49 -11.31 -8.92 2.25
N LYS A 50 -11.05 -7.81 2.95
CA LYS A 50 -10.93 -6.49 2.31
C LYS A 50 -9.47 -6.08 2.34
N TYR A 51 -8.95 -5.61 1.22
CA TYR A 51 -7.62 -4.98 1.20
C TYR A 51 -7.77 -3.49 1.44
N ARG A 52 -6.94 -2.95 2.33
CA ARG A 52 -6.81 -1.51 2.58
C ARG A 52 -5.39 -1.08 2.25
N VAL A 53 -5.23 0.20 1.94
CA VAL A 53 -3.92 0.82 1.82
C VAL A 53 -3.72 1.72 3.01
N ILE A 54 -2.65 1.51 3.76
CA ILE A 54 -2.19 2.46 4.78
C ILE A 54 -1.16 3.40 4.15
N THR A 55 -1.26 4.68 4.48
CA THR A 55 -0.32 5.71 4.06
C THR A 55 -0.26 6.81 5.12
N ASN A 56 0.71 7.71 4.99
CA ASN A 56 0.85 8.84 5.89
C ASN A 56 -0.18 9.93 5.57
N SER A 57 -0.62 10.67 6.59
CA SER A 57 -1.57 11.79 6.40
C SER A 57 -1.05 12.87 5.45
N HIS A 58 0.26 13.11 5.41
CA HIS A 58 0.86 14.09 4.50
C HIS A 58 0.69 13.71 3.02
N VAL A 59 0.54 12.42 2.72
CA VAL A 59 0.28 11.93 1.35
C VAL A 59 -1.12 12.38 0.93
N LEU A 60 -2.11 12.28 1.82
CA LEU A 60 -3.48 12.69 1.52
C LEU A 60 -3.63 14.22 1.44
N ARG A 61 -2.83 14.98 2.20
CA ARG A 61 -2.83 16.45 2.12
C ARG A 61 -2.22 17.00 0.83
N GLY A 62 -1.47 16.18 0.09
CA GLY A 62 -0.80 16.59 -1.14
C GLY A 62 -1.72 16.74 -2.36
N GLY A 63 -2.98 16.32 -2.28
CA GLY A 63 -3.98 16.51 -3.32
C GLY A 63 -5.36 16.01 -2.91
N ASP A 64 -6.39 16.47 -3.62
CA ASP A 64 -7.78 16.10 -3.33
C ASP A 64 -8.14 14.73 -3.93
N GLY A 65 -9.01 13.99 -3.26
CA GLY A 65 -9.53 12.72 -3.76
C GLY A 65 -10.50 12.91 -4.95
N PRO A 66 -10.91 11.82 -5.63
CA PRO A 66 -10.57 10.42 -5.33
C PRO A 66 -9.11 10.10 -5.66
N TYR A 67 -8.51 9.22 -4.86
CA TYR A 67 -7.12 8.76 -5.06
C TYR A 67 -7.08 7.54 -5.96
N ASN A 68 -5.98 7.38 -6.69
CA ASN A 68 -5.68 6.20 -7.49
C ASN A 68 -4.56 5.41 -6.82
N ILE A 69 -4.79 4.11 -6.63
CA ILE A 69 -3.83 3.15 -6.09
C ILE A 69 -3.30 2.33 -7.26
N HIS A 70 -2.01 2.47 -7.54
CA HIS A 70 -1.31 1.71 -8.58
C HIS A 70 -0.56 0.56 -7.91
N THR A 71 -0.93 -0.67 -8.25
CA THR A 71 -0.31 -1.89 -7.75
C THR A 71 0.84 -2.33 -8.63
N ARG A 72 1.73 -3.17 -8.10
CA ARG A 72 2.92 -3.66 -8.82
C ARG A 72 2.58 -4.41 -10.10
N ASP A 73 1.41 -5.07 -10.16
CA ASP A 73 0.89 -5.76 -11.34
C ASP A 73 0.30 -4.80 -12.41
N GLY A 74 0.44 -3.49 -12.23
CA GLY A 74 0.01 -2.47 -13.18
C GLY A 74 -1.48 -2.10 -13.09
N LYS A 75 -2.24 -2.70 -12.17
CA LYS A 75 -3.66 -2.35 -11.98
C LYS A 75 -3.80 -1.02 -11.23
N VAL A 76 -4.92 -0.34 -11.50
CA VAL A 76 -5.27 0.94 -10.87
C VAL A 76 -6.63 0.82 -10.20
N TYR A 77 -6.70 1.19 -8.93
CA TYR A 77 -7.93 1.16 -8.13
C TYR A 77 -8.27 2.55 -7.61
N LYS A 78 -9.52 2.98 -7.75
CA LYS A 78 -10.01 4.20 -7.10
C LYS A 78 -10.22 3.92 -5.61
N ALA A 79 -9.67 4.78 -4.76
CA ALA A 79 -9.77 4.68 -3.32
C ALA A 79 -10.49 5.90 -2.72
N LYS A 80 -11.24 5.63 -1.64
CA LYS A 80 -11.80 6.64 -0.73
C LYS A 80 -11.05 6.56 0.59
N VAL A 81 -10.85 7.71 1.23
CA VAL A 81 -10.23 7.77 2.56
C VAL A 81 -11.23 7.23 3.58
N TRP A 82 -10.73 6.38 4.48
CA TRP A 82 -11.49 5.92 5.64
C TRP A 82 -10.77 6.47 6.89
N LEU A 83 -11.32 7.56 7.44
CA LEU A 83 -10.86 8.15 8.70
C LEU A 83 -11.65 7.48 9.83
N PHE A 84 -10.95 7.11 10.90
CA PHE A 84 -11.54 6.64 12.16
C PHE A 84 -12.03 7.84 12.97
#